data_AF-A0A5S9R0R3-F1
#
_entry.id   AF-A0A5S9R0R3-F1
#
_cell.length_a   1.000
_cell.length_b   1.000
_cell.length_c   1.000
_cell.angle_alpha   90.00
_cell.angle_beta   90.00
_cell.angle_gamma   90.00
#
_symmetry.space_group_name_H-M   'P 1'
#
loop_
_entity.id
_entity.type
_entity.pdbx_description
1 polymer ?
#
loop_
_entity_poly.entity_id
_entity_poly.type
_entity_poly.pdbx_seq_one_letter_code
_entity_poly.pdbx_strand_id
1 'polypeptide(L)'
;MIRDSYEACSRSGMPIKHARCFQRVADSLQCVIASRSVGRYATGLIMEGYASKGFHVKAKSCNWGPMAGFVLADPRFTKRGGSIEARGSQRKDVHTALHRYHAGQIQVFISENRRKDLEQMHCMTRIGGKINAMRYSAVSPDGARMEFVLKRTMNAPGACGQQLWGVFYGANEVALPSAPDQPSSATGDDLLPVLALVDPMCSPSLTGLYRSAMTGDYDLWAVFPRATVYSPSDADRRPVPRSNRHVVSIREFIRHEDPHMGNITQRIAITVKGALNLAIQRAGYTGGDMVHHSDEAGRPLVSEVELEFIAFIPGQRDAVFIDSLDDLKEFFDNVIREYHITFNPGWQGQLGFSATPLGNWEI
;
A
#
# COMPACT_ATOMS: atom_id res chain seq x y z
N MET A 1 0.08 15.37 -17.80
CA MET A 1 1.04 14.40 -17.24
C MET A 1 2.19 15.15 -16.57
N ILE A 2 2.51 14.82 -15.33
CA ILE A 2 3.64 15.45 -14.61
C ILE A 2 4.93 14.73 -15.03
N ARG A 3 5.98 15.49 -15.38
CA ARG A 3 7.28 14.99 -15.88
C ARG A 3 8.45 15.54 -15.05
N ASP A 4 8.29 15.54 -13.74
CA ASP A 4 9.31 15.92 -12.76
C ASP A 4 9.30 14.92 -11.62
N SER A 5 10.47 14.33 -11.32
CA SER A 5 10.54 13.26 -10.33
C SER A 5 10.13 13.68 -8.92
N TYR A 6 10.40 14.93 -8.52
CA TYR A 6 10.08 15.41 -7.18
C TYR A 6 8.58 15.62 -7.03
N GLU A 7 7.94 16.25 -8.01
CA GLU A 7 6.50 16.45 -8.02
C GLU A 7 5.76 15.11 -8.16
N ALA A 8 6.20 14.20 -9.04
CA ALA A 8 5.65 12.86 -9.16
C ALA A 8 5.72 12.06 -7.84
N CYS A 9 6.84 12.17 -7.12
CA CYS A 9 7.00 11.57 -5.79
C CYS A 9 6.07 12.21 -4.75
N SER A 10 5.94 13.54 -4.77
CA SER A 10 5.05 14.28 -3.88
C SER A 10 3.60 13.84 -4.03
N ARG A 11 3.13 13.70 -5.28
CA ARG A 11 1.77 13.25 -5.62
C ARG A 11 1.54 11.78 -5.24
N SER A 12 2.46 10.90 -5.62
CA SER A 12 2.32 9.45 -5.38
C SER A 12 2.53 9.03 -3.93
N GLY A 13 3.24 9.84 -3.14
CA GLY A 13 3.71 9.48 -1.81
C GLY A 13 4.93 8.55 -1.79
N MET A 14 5.52 8.21 -2.93
CA MET A 14 6.75 7.42 -3.00
C MET A 14 7.95 8.29 -2.57
N PRO A 15 8.81 7.86 -1.62
CA PRO A 15 10.05 8.57 -1.32
C PRO A 15 10.96 8.63 -2.55
N ILE A 16 11.58 9.79 -2.79
CA ILE A 16 12.48 10.01 -3.95
C ILE A 16 13.64 9.00 -4.02
N LYS A 17 14.13 8.52 -2.87
CA LYS A 17 15.16 7.47 -2.83
C LYS A 17 14.67 6.15 -3.44
N HIS A 18 13.41 5.80 -3.21
CA HIS A 18 12.81 4.59 -3.76
C HIS A 18 12.47 4.78 -5.25
N ALA A 19 11.95 5.95 -5.64
CA ALA A 19 11.72 6.28 -7.04
C ALA A 19 13.00 6.15 -7.89
N ARG A 20 14.16 6.60 -7.37
CA ARG A 20 15.46 6.38 -8.02
C ARG A 20 15.83 4.90 -8.14
N CYS A 21 15.43 4.06 -7.19
CA CYS A 21 15.63 2.61 -7.29
C CYS A 21 14.77 2.02 -8.41
N PHE A 22 13.49 2.42 -8.49
CA PHE A 22 12.60 2.03 -9.58
C PHE A 22 13.15 2.44 -10.95
N GLN A 23 13.62 3.68 -11.12
CA GLN A 23 14.21 4.13 -12.39
C GLN A 23 15.42 3.28 -12.78
N ARG A 24 16.36 3.02 -11.87
CA ARG A 24 17.53 2.18 -12.16
C ARG A 24 17.14 0.75 -12.55
N VAL A 25 16.12 0.18 -11.90
CA VAL A 25 15.64 -1.16 -12.24
C VAL A 25 14.95 -1.15 -13.60
N ALA A 26 14.14 -0.14 -13.92
CA ALA A 26 13.55 0.05 -15.24
C ALA A 26 14.63 0.15 -16.33
N ASP A 27 15.65 0.98 -16.10
CA ASP A 27 16.80 1.14 -17.00
C ASP A 27 17.55 -0.18 -17.20
N SER A 28 17.89 -0.87 -16.11
CA SER A 28 18.66 -2.12 -16.16
C SER A 28 17.91 -3.26 -16.85
N LEU A 29 16.59 -3.35 -16.64
CA LEU A 29 15.77 -4.40 -17.21
C LEU A 29 15.20 -4.04 -18.58
N GLN A 30 15.39 -2.79 -19.03
CA GLN A 30 14.75 -2.26 -20.23
C GLN A 30 13.24 -2.56 -20.21
N CYS A 31 12.60 -2.21 -19.10
CA CYS A 31 11.21 -2.52 -18.82
C CYS A 31 10.56 -1.29 -18.19
N VAL A 32 9.42 -0.85 -18.73
CA VAL A 32 8.62 0.19 -18.08
C VAL A 32 8.00 -0.40 -16.82
N ILE A 33 8.19 0.27 -15.69
CA ILE A 33 7.66 -0.15 -14.40
C ILE A 33 6.80 1.00 -13.87
N ALA A 34 5.62 0.69 -13.36
CA ALA A 34 4.76 1.67 -12.71
C ALA A 34 4.22 1.13 -11.39
N SER A 35 3.95 2.03 -10.46
CA SER A 35 3.35 1.73 -9.15
C SER A 35 2.18 2.68 -8.92
N ARG A 36 1.08 2.16 -8.36
CA ARG A 36 0.02 3.01 -7.82
C ARG A 36 0.57 3.90 -6.72
N SER A 37 -0.12 5.00 -6.48
CA SER A 37 0.16 5.91 -5.37
C SER A 37 -0.01 5.20 -4.03
N VAL A 38 1.07 5.13 -3.25
CA VAL A 38 1.00 4.67 -1.86
C VAL A 38 0.33 5.70 -0.95
N GLY A 39 0.37 6.97 -1.37
CA GLY A 39 -0.26 8.11 -0.71
C GLY A 39 0.63 8.77 0.35
N ARG A 40 0.51 10.10 0.47
CA ARG A 40 1.31 10.95 1.37
C ARG A 40 1.34 10.51 2.83
N TYR A 41 0.27 9.86 3.30
CA TYR A 41 0.19 9.41 4.70
C TYR A 41 1.17 8.26 4.99
N ALA A 42 1.55 7.46 4.01
CA ALA A 42 2.52 6.38 4.19
C ALA A 42 3.98 6.85 4.06
N THR A 43 4.25 7.96 3.35
CA THR A 43 5.61 8.39 2.98
C THR A 43 6.56 8.47 4.16
N GLY A 44 6.15 9.15 5.25
CA GLY A 44 6.95 9.26 6.47
C GLY A 44 7.22 7.90 7.14
N LEU A 45 6.23 7.01 7.15
CA LEU A 45 6.37 5.67 7.74
C LEU A 45 7.33 4.79 6.93
N ILE A 46 7.26 4.88 5.59
CA ILE A 46 8.20 4.19 4.70
C ILE A 46 9.63 4.71 4.92
N MET A 47 9.81 6.04 5.01
CA MET A 47 11.13 6.64 5.29
C MET A 47 11.67 6.26 6.68
N GLU A 48 10.78 6.07 7.67
CA GLU A 48 11.13 5.58 9.00
C GLU A 48 11.34 4.05 9.04
N GLY A 49 11.16 3.33 7.92
CA GLY A 49 11.44 1.90 7.82
C GLY A 49 10.41 1.00 8.53
N TYR A 50 9.15 1.45 8.63
CA TYR A 50 8.04 0.55 8.99
C TYR A 50 7.80 -0.48 7.91
N ALA A 51 7.38 -1.68 8.29
CA ALA A 51 7.00 -2.72 7.35
C ALA A 51 5.85 -2.28 6.44
N SER A 52 5.77 -2.84 5.25
CA SER A 52 4.61 -2.61 4.36
C SER A 52 3.67 -3.81 4.37
N LYS A 53 2.41 -3.56 4.02
CA LYS A 53 1.33 -4.54 4.00
C LYS A 53 1.51 -5.54 2.86
N GLY A 54 1.57 -6.83 3.18
CA GLY A 54 1.69 -7.90 2.19
C GLY A 54 0.36 -8.35 1.60
N PHE A 55 0.42 -9.39 0.77
CA PHE A 55 -0.72 -9.87 -0.02
C PHE A 55 -1.91 -10.34 0.83
N HIS A 56 -1.67 -10.93 2.01
CA HIS A 56 -2.72 -11.53 2.83
C HIS A 56 -3.58 -10.53 3.60
N VAL A 57 -3.13 -9.28 3.69
CA VAL A 57 -3.86 -8.22 4.40
C VAL A 57 -4.56 -7.32 3.39
N LYS A 58 -5.88 -7.48 3.28
CA LYS A 58 -6.71 -6.68 2.35
C LYS A 58 -7.28 -5.40 2.98
N ALA A 59 -7.17 -5.29 4.31
CA ALA A 59 -7.61 -4.14 5.08
C ALA A 59 -6.93 -2.85 4.58
N LYS A 60 -7.69 -1.76 4.51
CA LYS A 60 -7.18 -0.47 4.05
C LYS A 60 -6.51 0.28 5.19
N SER A 61 -5.52 1.10 4.83
CA SER A 61 -4.85 2.01 5.76
C SER A 61 -5.74 3.19 6.17
N CYS A 62 -5.37 3.82 7.28
CA CYS A 62 -5.99 5.03 7.79
C CYS A 62 -5.38 6.30 7.15
N ASN A 63 -6.15 7.38 7.02
CA ASN A 63 -5.68 8.69 6.52
C ASN A 63 -5.91 9.85 7.51
N TRP A 64 -6.27 9.55 8.76
CA TRP A 64 -6.58 10.55 9.78
C TRP A 64 -6.08 10.10 11.16
N GLY A 65 -6.03 11.04 12.11
CA GLY A 65 -5.56 10.80 13.46
C GLY A 65 -4.05 10.53 13.58
N PRO A 66 -3.58 10.25 14.82
CA PRO A 66 -2.16 9.95 15.08
C PRO A 66 -1.64 8.68 14.40
N MET A 67 -2.54 7.83 13.93
CA MET A 67 -2.29 6.55 13.28
C MET A 67 -2.47 6.58 11.76
N ALA A 68 -2.63 7.77 11.15
CA ALA A 68 -2.70 7.89 9.70
C ALA A 68 -1.47 7.24 9.04
N GLY A 69 -1.70 6.53 7.94
CA GLY A 69 -0.71 5.78 7.18
C GLY A 69 -0.58 4.30 7.56
N PHE A 70 -0.99 3.89 8.77
CA PHE A 70 -0.96 2.49 9.20
C PHE A 70 -2.16 1.70 8.70
N VAL A 71 -2.08 0.36 8.73
CA VAL A 71 -3.23 -0.55 8.67
C VAL A 71 -3.57 -1.00 10.08
N LEU A 72 -4.81 -0.75 10.51
CA LEU A 72 -5.21 -0.85 11.92
C LEU A 72 -6.12 -2.05 12.20
N ALA A 73 -6.05 -2.54 13.43
CA ALA A 73 -6.93 -3.58 13.95
C ALA A 73 -8.38 -3.09 14.18
N ASP A 74 -8.56 -1.81 14.45
CA ASP A 74 -9.89 -1.22 14.59
C ASP A 74 -10.44 -0.87 13.19
N PRO A 75 -11.55 -1.49 12.76
CA PRO A 75 -12.07 -1.33 11.40
C PRO A 75 -12.64 0.06 11.11
N ARG A 76 -12.72 0.96 12.11
CA ARG A 76 -13.08 2.37 11.87
C ARG A 76 -11.94 3.18 11.27
N PHE A 77 -10.70 2.73 11.45
CA PHE A 77 -9.50 3.46 11.02
C PHE A 77 -9.15 3.11 9.57
N THR A 78 -9.94 3.65 8.63
CA THR A 78 -9.81 3.43 7.19
C THR A 78 -10.03 4.70 6.38
N LYS A 79 -9.37 4.79 5.22
CA LYS A 79 -9.59 5.87 4.25
C LYS A 79 -10.95 5.82 3.53
N ARG A 80 -11.66 4.68 3.58
CA ARG A 80 -12.94 4.47 2.88
C ARG A 80 -14.14 5.18 3.52
N GLY A 81 -13.94 5.88 4.65
CA GLY A 81 -15.01 6.52 5.40
C GLY A 81 -15.90 5.54 6.17
N GLY A 82 -17.01 6.06 6.70
CA GLY A 82 -17.84 5.38 7.71
C GLY A 82 -19.15 4.79 7.21
N SER A 83 -19.36 4.62 5.90
CA SER A 83 -20.59 3.95 5.42
C SER A 83 -20.71 2.54 6.02
N ILE A 84 -21.94 2.03 6.11
CA ILE A 84 -22.20 0.71 6.71
C ILE A 84 -21.47 -0.37 5.91
N GLU A 85 -21.48 -0.26 4.59
CA GLU A 85 -20.85 -1.17 3.65
C GLU A 85 -19.32 -1.09 3.75
N ALA A 86 -18.74 0.11 3.79
CA ALA A 86 -17.30 0.31 3.91
C ALA A 86 -16.76 -0.25 5.22
N ARG A 87 -17.44 0.04 6.35
CA ARG A 87 -17.08 -0.51 7.67
C ARG A 87 -17.28 -2.02 7.73
N GLY A 88 -18.35 -2.53 7.13
CA GLY A 88 -18.60 -3.97 7.03
C GLY A 88 -17.52 -4.70 6.23
N SER A 89 -17.10 -4.16 5.09
CA SER A 89 -15.98 -4.69 4.29
C SER A 89 -14.68 -4.64 5.07
N GLN A 90 -14.34 -3.49 5.66
CA GLN A 90 -13.09 -3.33 6.41
C GLN A 90 -13.04 -4.30 7.60
N ARG A 91 -14.16 -4.49 8.32
CA ARG A 91 -14.24 -5.47 9.42
C ARG A 91 -13.99 -6.90 8.94
N LYS A 92 -14.57 -7.29 7.81
CA LYS A 92 -14.31 -8.61 7.20
C LYS A 92 -12.85 -8.79 6.81
N ASP A 93 -12.23 -7.75 6.23
CA ASP A 93 -10.83 -7.79 5.82
C ASP A 93 -9.88 -7.93 7.02
N VAL A 94 -10.12 -7.16 8.10
CA VAL A 94 -9.34 -7.26 9.35
C VAL A 94 -9.53 -8.63 10.00
N HIS A 95 -10.77 -9.10 10.11
CA HIS A 95 -11.06 -10.43 10.68
C HIS A 95 -10.38 -11.55 9.88
N THR A 96 -10.43 -11.48 8.55
CA THR A 96 -9.77 -12.45 7.68
C THR A 96 -8.25 -12.43 7.88
N ALA A 97 -7.63 -11.25 7.94
CA ALA A 97 -6.20 -11.13 8.20
C ALA A 97 -5.79 -11.81 9.51
N LEU A 98 -6.50 -11.52 10.61
CA LEU A 98 -6.16 -12.01 11.95
C LEU A 98 -6.44 -13.51 12.13
N HIS A 99 -7.58 -14.00 11.63
CA HIS A 99 -8.04 -15.35 11.97
C HIS A 99 -7.78 -16.39 10.88
N ARG A 100 -7.78 -16.00 9.60
CA ARG A 100 -7.49 -16.91 8.49
C ARG A 100 -6.01 -16.93 8.14
N TYR A 101 -5.37 -15.76 8.13
CA TYR A 101 -3.97 -15.63 7.72
C TYR A 101 -3.02 -15.42 8.89
N HIS A 102 -3.52 -15.37 10.12
CA HIS A 102 -2.71 -15.24 11.34
C HIS A 102 -1.84 -13.98 11.36
N ALA A 103 -2.35 -12.87 10.84
CA ALA A 103 -1.73 -11.56 11.00
C ALA A 103 -1.58 -11.24 12.49
N GLY A 104 -0.46 -10.59 12.86
CA GLY A 104 -0.23 -10.15 14.22
C GLY A 104 -0.88 -8.79 14.52
N GLN A 105 -0.77 -8.36 15.78
CA GLN A 105 -1.15 -7.02 16.22
C GLN A 105 -0.03 -6.44 17.07
N ILE A 106 0.22 -5.14 16.95
CA ILE A 106 1.20 -4.42 17.77
C ILE A 106 0.74 -2.99 18.04
N GLN A 107 1.11 -2.43 19.18
CA GLN A 107 0.82 -1.04 19.49
C GLN A 107 1.47 -0.10 18.47
N VAL A 108 0.72 0.93 18.05
CA VAL A 108 1.25 2.01 17.24
C VAL A 108 2.15 2.91 18.09
N PHE A 109 3.36 3.09 17.59
CA PHE A 109 4.30 4.11 18.06
C PHE A 109 4.58 5.07 16.91
N ILE A 110 4.87 6.34 17.20
CA ILE A 110 5.30 7.32 16.20
C ILE A 110 6.47 8.15 16.72
N SER A 111 7.35 8.59 15.83
CA SER A 111 8.45 9.50 16.18
C SER A 111 7.93 10.92 16.46
N GLU A 112 8.77 11.77 17.05
CA GLU A 112 8.45 13.19 17.21
C GLU A 112 8.33 13.91 15.86
N ASN A 113 9.12 13.52 14.86
CA ASN A 113 9.02 14.07 13.51
C ASN A 113 7.66 13.70 12.90
N ARG A 114 7.28 12.42 12.99
CA ARG A 114 5.98 11.95 12.51
C ARG A 114 4.82 12.65 13.19
N ARG A 115 4.89 12.90 14.50
CA ARG A 115 3.89 13.68 15.23
C ARG A 115 3.72 15.08 14.65
N LYS A 116 4.82 15.79 14.40
CA LYS A 116 4.81 17.14 13.79
C LYS A 116 4.25 17.10 12.36
N ASP A 117 4.66 16.12 11.56
CA ASP A 117 4.15 15.95 10.19
C ASP A 117 2.64 15.74 10.19
N LEU A 118 2.11 14.92 11.11
CA LEU A 118 0.68 14.67 11.24
C LEU A 118 -0.12 15.92 11.64
N GLU A 119 0.45 16.81 12.47
CA GLU A 119 -0.14 18.12 12.77
C GLU A 119 -0.17 19.03 11.53
N GLN A 120 0.95 19.10 10.79
CA GLN A 120 1.06 19.89 9.56
C GLN A 120 0.16 19.37 8.45
N MET A 121 -0.05 18.05 8.38
CA MET A 121 -0.99 17.42 7.46
C MET A 121 -2.46 17.55 7.89
N HIS A 122 -2.73 18.17 9.04
CA HIS A 122 -4.07 18.30 9.62
C HIS A 122 -4.76 16.95 9.89
N CYS A 123 -4.00 15.89 10.14
CA CYS A 123 -4.55 14.59 10.53
C CYS A 123 -5.07 14.61 11.98
N MET A 124 -4.52 15.48 12.83
CA MET A 124 -4.88 15.61 14.24
C MET A 124 -4.61 17.02 14.76
N THR A 125 -5.37 17.44 15.77
CA THR A 125 -5.24 18.74 16.42
C THR A 125 -4.97 18.54 17.90
N ARG A 126 -3.91 19.17 18.43
CA ARG A 126 -3.62 19.13 19.86
C ARG A 126 -4.68 19.90 20.63
N ILE A 127 -5.29 19.26 21.63
CA ILE A 127 -6.34 19.83 22.49
C ILE A 127 -5.90 20.00 23.95
N GLY A 128 -4.67 19.60 24.28
CA GLY A 128 -4.09 19.81 25.61
C GLY A 128 -3.08 18.74 26.01
N GLY A 129 -3.06 18.42 27.30
CA GLY A 129 -2.17 17.42 27.89
C GLY A 129 -0.81 17.96 28.32
N LYS A 130 -0.04 17.11 29.00
CA LYS A 130 1.29 17.40 29.55
C LYS A 130 2.38 17.09 28.51
N ILE A 131 3.62 17.53 28.76
CA ILE A 131 4.77 17.30 27.86
C ILE A 131 5.06 15.82 27.59
N ASN A 132 4.73 14.92 28.53
CA ASN A 132 4.92 13.47 28.38
C ASN A 132 3.62 12.71 28.05
N ALA A 133 2.50 13.41 27.95
CA ALA A 133 1.17 12.84 27.71
C ALA A 133 0.28 13.89 27.03
N MET A 134 0.38 14.00 25.70
CA MET A 134 -0.33 15.00 24.90
C MET A 134 -1.70 14.48 24.47
N ARG A 135 -2.72 15.34 24.51
CA ARG A 135 -4.08 15.01 24.06
C ARG A 135 -4.35 15.60 22.69
N TYR A 136 -4.94 14.79 21.81
CA TYR A 136 -5.30 15.16 20.44
C TYR A 136 -6.76 14.84 20.16
N SER A 137 -7.38 15.65 19.31
CA SER A 137 -8.65 15.33 18.66
C SER A 137 -8.39 15.11 17.17
N ALA A 138 -9.07 14.14 16.58
CA ALA A 138 -9.07 13.91 15.14
C ALA A 138 -10.49 13.65 14.65
N VAL A 139 -10.73 13.93 13.37
CA VAL A 139 -12.03 13.78 12.72
C VAL A 139 -11.86 12.73 11.62
N SER A 140 -12.68 11.69 11.66
CA SER A 140 -12.74 10.65 10.64
C SER A 140 -13.37 11.17 9.35
N PRO A 141 -13.22 10.47 8.20
CA PRO A 141 -13.80 10.93 6.94
C PRO A 141 -15.34 11.04 6.95
N ASP A 142 -16.02 10.34 7.86
CA ASP A 142 -17.47 10.45 8.09
C ASP A 142 -17.85 11.52 9.13
N GLY A 143 -16.90 12.33 9.59
CA GLY A 143 -17.13 13.47 10.48
C GLY A 143 -17.17 13.11 11.97
N ALA A 144 -16.97 11.84 12.34
CA ALA A 144 -16.92 11.45 13.74
C ALA A 144 -15.63 11.97 14.39
N ARG A 145 -15.79 12.61 15.55
CA ARG A 145 -14.65 13.12 16.33
C ARG A 145 -14.23 12.06 17.33
N MET A 146 -12.93 11.81 17.41
CA MET A 146 -12.33 10.94 18.42
C MET A 146 -11.15 11.63 19.11
N GLU A 147 -10.95 11.32 20.39
CA GLU A 147 -9.80 11.75 21.16
C GLU A 147 -8.72 10.66 21.25
N PHE A 148 -7.46 11.11 21.28
CA PHE A 148 -6.29 10.25 21.42
C PHE A 148 -5.32 10.86 22.43
N VAL A 149 -4.52 9.98 23.04
CA VAL A 149 -3.42 10.39 23.93
C VAL A 149 -2.12 9.83 23.39
N LEU A 150 -1.13 10.71 23.24
CA LEU A 150 0.25 10.34 22.92
C LEU A 150 1.07 10.34 24.20
N LYS A 151 1.49 9.17 24.67
CA LYS A 151 2.37 9.04 25.84
C LYS A 151 3.81 8.84 25.39
N ARG A 152 4.71 9.69 25.88
CA ARG A 152 6.15 9.62 25.58
C ARG A 152 6.74 8.36 26.21
N THR A 153 7.55 7.62 25.46
CA THR A 153 8.18 6.38 25.94
C THR A 153 9.52 6.14 25.23
N MET A 154 10.42 5.45 25.91
CA MET A 154 11.66 4.88 25.32
C MET A 154 11.63 3.35 25.33
N ASN A 155 10.56 2.75 25.86
CA ASN A 155 10.45 1.32 26.11
C ASN A 155 9.69 0.58 24.98
N ALA A 156 9.45 1.24 23.85
CA ALA A 156 8.80 0.56 22.72
C ALA A 156 9.75 -0.55 22.19
N PRO A 157 9.21 -1.73 21.82
CA PRO A 157 10.03 -2.84 21.34
C PRO A 157 10.88 -2.46 20.13
N GLY A 158 12.21 -2.54 20.24
CA GLY A 158 13.12 -2.13 19.16
C GLY A 158 13.36 -0.62 19.04
N ALA A 159 12.99 0.17 20.04
CA ALA A 159 13.29 1.61 20.05
C ALA A 159 14.78 1.93 20.16
N CYS A 160 15.59 1.05 20.75
CA CYS A 160 17.04 1.22 20.90
C CYS A 160 17.43 2.58 21.51
N GLY A 161 16.70 3.03 22.55
CA GLY A 161 16.90 4.32 23.20
C GLY A 161 16.26 5.51 22.47
N GLN A 162 15.64 5.30 21.30
CA GLN A 162 14.85 6.32 20.64
C GLN A 162 13.60 6.64 21.45
N GLN A 163 13.37 7.93 21.66
CA GLN A 163 12.16 8.40 22.29
C GLN A 163 11.02 8.45 21.26
N LEU A 164 9.93 7.77 21.56
CA LEU A 164 8.73 7.63 20.74
C LEU A 164 7.48 8.08 21.48
N TRP A 165 6.37 8.16 20.75
CA TRP A 165 5.04 8.36 21.27
C TRP A 165 4.23 7.08 21.10
N GLY A 166 3.84 6.43 22.19
CA GLY A 166 2.82 5.39 22.15
C GLY A 166 1.46 6.04 21.90
N VAL A 167 0.71 5.51 20.94
CA VAL A 167 -0.61 6.01 20.58
C VAL A 167 -1.68 5.24 21.37
N PHE A 168 -2.55 5.99 22.05
CA PHE A 168 -3.64 5.46 22.85
C PHE A 168 -4.95 6.15 22.49
N TYR A 169 -6.05 5.44 22.68
CA TYR A 169 -7.39 6.03 22.69
C TYR A 169 -7.54 7.01 23.86
N GLY A 170 -8.43 8.01 23.71
CA GLY A 170 -8.90 8.84 24.82
C GLY A 170 -9.64 8.00 25.87
N ALA A 171 -9.67 8.46 27.13
CA ALA A 171 -10.24 7.67 28.24
C ALA A 171 -11.72 7.28 28.05
N ASN A 172 -12.49 8.13 27.33
CA ASN A 172 -13.91 7.91 27.07
C ASN A 172 -14.18 7.23 25.71
N GLU A 173 -13.14 6.88 24.97
CA GLU A 173 -13.28 6.24 23.67
C GLU A 173 -13.46 4.73 23.82
N VAL A 174 -14.31 4.16 22.97
CA VAL A 174 -14.53 2.72 22.89
C VAL A 174 -13.95 2.22 21.58
N ALA A 175 -12.95 1.34 21.64
CA ALA A 175 -12.39 0.60 20.52
C ALA A 175 -13.37 -0.43 19.96
N LEU A 176 -13.24 -0.75 18.67
CA LEU A 176 -13.91 -1.89 18.07
C LEU A 176 -12.91 -3.02 17.83
N PRO A 177 -12.64 -3.88 18.84
CA PRO A 177 -11.71 -4.98 18.69
C PRO A 177 -12.21 -6.03 17.69
N SER A 178 -11.27 -6.85 17.22
CA SER A 178 -11.53 -7.95 16.31
C SER A 178 -12.13 -9.19 16.99
N ALA A 179 -11.94 -9.33 18.31
CA ALA A 179 -12.46 -10.43 19.11
C ALA A 179 -13.23 -9.91 20.34
N PRO A 180 -14.32 -10.58 20.78
CA PRO A 180 -15.18 -10.10 21.87
C PRO A 180 -14.50 -10.03 23.25
N ASP A 181 -13.44 -10.79 23.45
CA ASP A 181 -12.67 -10.91 24.69
C ASP A 181 -11.55 -9.87 24.82
N GLN A 182 -11.24 -9.15 23.74
CA GLN A 182 -10.25 -8.09 23.77
C GLN A 182 -10.81 -6.82 24.45
N PRO A 183 -10.00 -6.11 25.25
CA PRO A 183 -10.41 -4.85 25.86
C PRO A 183 -10.86 -3.82 24.82
N SER A 184 -12.00 -3.19 25.07
CA SER A 184 -12.58 -2.16 24.20
C SER A 184 -12.54 -0.76 24.81
N SER A 185 -12.18 -0.61 26.08
CA SER A 185 -12.04 0.70 26.73
C SER A 185 -10.85 0.71 27.68
N ALA A 186 -10.45 1.91 28.10
CA ALA A 186 -9.49 2.07 29.18
C ALA A 186 -10.00 1.43 30.49
N THR A 187 -9.07 0.96 31.32
CA THR A 187 -9.35 0.37 32.64
C THR A 187 -8.61 1.16 33.71
N GLY A 188 -9.33 1.88 34.57
CA GLY A 188 -8.70 2.78 35.53
C GLY A 188 -7.88 3.87 34.83
N ASP A 189 -6.60 4.02 35.22
CA ASP A 189 -5.66 4.96 34.61
C ASP A 189 -4.93 4.42 33.36
N ASP A 190 -5.14 3.13 33.05
CA ASP A 190 -4.53 2.47 31.91
C ASP A 190 -5.34 2.71 30.63
N LEU A 191 -4.83 3.62 29.80
CA LEU A 191 -5.39 3.89 28.49
C LEU A 191 -5.21 2.70 27.56
N LEU A 192 -6.22 2.46 26.72
CA LEU A 192 -6.19 1.43 25.71
C LEU A 192 -5.26 1.81 24.54
N PRO A 193 -4.31 0.97 24.13
CA PRO A 193 -3.42 1.27 23.00
C PRO A 193 -4.16 1.15 21.67
N VAL A 194 -3.79 1.98 20.69
CA VAL A 194 -4.19 1.78 19.29
C VAL A 194 -3.29 0.71 18.68
N LEU A 195 -3.87 -0.33 18.10
CA LEU A 195 -3.15 -1.46 17.51
C LEU A 195 -3.13 -1.40 15.98
N ALA A 196 -1.94 -1.54 15.41
CA ALA A 196 -1.74 -1.81 13.99
C ALA A 196 -1.67 -3.32 13.73
N LEU A 197 -2.01 -3.73 12.50
CA LEU A 197 -1.77 -5.08 12.03
C LEU A 197 -0.28 -5.29 11.73
N VAL A 198 0.18 -6.53 11.90
CA VAL A 198 1.51 -7.01 11.51
C VAL A 198 1.34 -8.08 10.46
N ASP A 199 2.12 -7.98 9.38
CA ASP A 199 1.97 -8.89 8.25
C ASP A 199 2.31 -10.33 8.68
N PRO A 200 1.53 -11.35 8.28
CA PRO A 200 1.85 -12.73 8.64
C PRO A 200 3.18 -13.21 8.05
N MET A 201 3.66 -12.58 6.98
CA MET A 201 4.95 -12.81 6.35
C MET A 201 5.96 -11.69 6.69
N CYS A 202 5.73 -10.96 7.79
CA CYS A 202 6.64 -9.90 8.22
C CYS A 202 8.08 -10.43 8.37
N SER A 203 9.06 -9.61 7.98
CA SER A 203 10.47 -9.97 8.09
C SER A 203 10.82 -10.44 9.51
N PRO A 204 11.53 -11.57 9.68
CA PRO A 204 11.99 -12.03 10.99
C PRO A 204 12.81 -10.99 11.76
N SER A 205 13.50 -10.07 11.05
CA SER A 205 14.26 -8.98 11.65
C SER A 205 13.39 -7.91 12.31
N LEU A 206 12.09 -7.88 12.03
CA LEU A 206 11.13 -6.91 12.55
C LEU A 206 10.11 -7.55 13.50
N THR A 207 9.96 -8.87 13.50
CA THR A 207 8.96 -9.56 14.31
C THR A 207 9.04 -9.13 15.77
N GLY A 208 7.92 -8.64 16.31
CA GLY A 208 7.82 -8.16 17.69
C GLY A 208 8.38 -6.76 17.95
N LEU A 209 8.96 -6.09 16.95
CA LEU A 209 9.44 -4.71 17.04
C LEU A 209 8.37 -3.73 16.59
N TYR A 210 8.36 -2.50 17.12
CA TYR A 210 7.33 -1.49 16.79
C TYR A 210 7.22 -1.21 15.29
N ARG A 211 8.32 -1.34 14.53
CA ARG A 211 8.35 -1.16 13.08
C ARG A 211 7.68 -2.29 12.29
N SER A 212 7.25 -3.38 12.92
CA SER A 212 6.43 -4.40 12.27
C SER A 212 4.99 -3.94 12.02
N ALA A 213 4.56 -2.82 12.63
CA ALA A 213 3.30 -2.17 12.30
C ALA A 213 3.29 -1.77 10.82
N MET A 214 2.35 -2.34 10.05
CA MET A 214 2.41 -2.20 8.59
C MET A 214 1.85 -0.85 8.10
N THR A 215 2.45 -0.33 7.03
CA THR A 215 1.98 0.80 6.22
C THR A 215 1.68 0.36 4.78
N GLY A 216 1.39 1.31 3.88
CA GLY A 216 1.13 1.04 2.48
C GLY A 216 2.35 0.45 1.75
N ASP A 217 2.07 -0.42 0.79
CA ASP A 217 3.02 -1.09 -0.09
C ASP A 217 3.06 -0.46 -1.49
N TYR A 218 3.98 -0.91 -2.34
CA TYR A 218 4.03 -0.55 -3.75
C TYR A 218 3.28 -1.58 -4.58
N ASP A 219 1.99 -1.32 -4.72
CA ASP A 219 1.13 -1.98 -5.68
C ASP A 219 1.59 -1.65 -7.12
N LEU A 220 2.21 -2.62 -7.80
CA LEU A 220 2.59 -2.41 -9.20
C LEU A 220 1.35 -2.11 -10.05
N TRP A 221 1.42 -1.04 -10.84
CA TRP A 221 0.38 -0.70 -11.80
C TRP A 221 0.65 -1.39 -13.14
N ALA A 222 1.90 -1.34 -13.61
CA ALA A 222 2.32 -1.99 -14.85
C ALA A 222 3.76 -2.49 -14.81
N VAL A 223 3.99 -3.55 -15.57
CA VAL A 223 5.31 -4.03 -15.97
C VAL A 223 5.27 -4.33 -17.47
N PHE A 224 5.83 -3.43 -18.28
CA PHE A 224 5.86 -3.58 -19.73
C PHE A 224 7.28 -3.88 -20.22
N PRO A 225 7.59 -5.13 -20.58
CA PRO A 225 8.90 -5.46 -21.15
C PRO A 225 9.03 -4.90 -22.56
N ARG A 226 10.27 -4.77 -23.08
CA ARG A 226 10.47 -4.51 -24.51
C ARG A 226 9.70 -5.54 -25.34
N ALA A 227 9.06 -5.09 -26.41
CA ALA A 227 8.24 -5.94 -27.28
C ALA A 227 9.02 -7.14 -27.83
N THR A 228 10.32 -6.96 -28.09
CA THR A 228 11.23 -8.00 -28.61
C THR A 228 11.52 -9.13 -27.62
N VAL A 229 11.27 -8.95 -26.33
CA VAL A 229 11.54 -9.95 -25.29
C VAL A 229 10.29 -10.39 -24.53
N TYR A 230 9.11 -9.91 -24.95
CA TYR A 230 7.84 -10.34 -24.41
C TYR A 230 7.59 -11.82 -24.74
N SER A 231 7.25 -12.62 -23.74
CA SER A 231 7.10 -14.07 -23.88
C SER A 231 5.81 -14.55 -23.19
N PRO A 232 4.67 -14.59 -23.90
CA PRO A 232 3.36 -14.92 -23.31
C PRO A 232 3.22 -16.39 -22.89
N SER A 233 4.11 -17.26 -23.35
CA SER A 233 4.13 -18.69 -23.02
C SER A 233 5.08 -19.03 -21.86
N ASP A 234 5.93 -18.10 -21.45
CA ASP A 234 6.99 -18.33 -20.47
C ASP A 234 7.05 -17.17 -19.45
N ALA A 235 8.03 -16.27 -19.55
CA ALA A 235 8.28 -15.22 -18.57
C ALA A 235 7.06 -14.31 -18.27
N ASP A 236 6.20 -14.07 -19.27
CA ASP A 236 5.01 -13.20 -19.17
C ASP A 236 3.70 -13.99 -19.09
N ARG A 237 3.77 -15.31 -18.94
CA ARG A 237 2.58 -16.16 -18.80
C ARG A 237 1.90 -15.92 -17.45
N ARG A 238 0.62 -15.60 -17.49
CA ARG A 238 -0.26 -15.55 -16.30
C ARG A 238 -0.69 -16.97 -15.89
N PRO A 239 -0.65 -17.31 -14.59
CA PRO A 239 -1.18 -18.58 -14.08
C PRO A 239 -2.67 -18.78 -14.38
N VAL A 240 -3.48 -17.72 -14.24
CA VAL A 240 -4.93 -17.77 -14.50
C VAL A 240 -5.19 -17.73 -16.01
N PRO A 241 -5.71 -18.80 -16.62
CA PRO A 241 -5.87 -18.87 -18.07
C PRO A 241 -6.79 -17.78 -18.62
N ARG A 242 -6.41 -17.17 -19.74
CA ARG A 242 -7.16 -16.12 -20.47
C ARG A 242 -7.37 -14.80 -19.72
N SER A 243 -6.89 -14.68 -18.48
CA SER A 243 -7.07 -13.49 -17.63
C SER A 243 -6.42 -12.21 -18.17
N ASN A 244 -5.47 -12.32 -19.10
CA ASN A 244 -4.84 -11.20 -19.78
C ASN A 244 -5.68 -10.63 -20.94
N ARG A 245 -6.73 -11.33 -21.37
CA ARG A 245 -7.57 -10.97 -22.54
C ARG A 245 -9.04 -10.84 -22.21
N HIS A 246 -9.52 -11.58 -21.20
CA HIS A 246 -10.93 -11.65 -20.85
C HIS A 246 -11.15 -11.47 -19.35
N VAL A 247 -12.25 -10.81 -19.00
CA VAL A 247 -12.76 -10.81 -17.63
C VAL A 247 -13.19 -12.24 -17.29
N VAL A 248 -12.51 -12.86 -16.31
CA VAL A 248 -12.81 -14.21 -15.84
C VAL A 248 -13.34 -14.18 -14.41
N SER A 249 -14.06 -15.23 -14.02
CA SER A 249 -14.70 -15.29 -12.69
C SER A 249 -13.66 -15.40 -11.57
N ILE A 250 -14.01 -14.90 -10.37
CA ILE A 250 -13.16 -15.03 -9.18
C ILE A 250 -12.82 -16.50 -8.82
N ARG A 251 -13.66 -17.47 -9.23
CA ARG A 251 -13.39 -18.90 -9.01
C ARG A 251 -12.17 -19.39 -9.80
N GLU A 252 -11.92 -18.83 -10.99
CA GLU A 252 -10.76 -19.18 -11.79
C GLU A 252 -9.47 -18.62 -11.18
N PHE A 253 -9.52 -17.41 -10.63
CA PHE A 253 -8.42 -16.84 -9.85
C PHE A 253 -8.09 -17.73 -8.66
N ILE A 254 -9.08 -18.04 -7.81
CA ILE A 254 -8.90 -18.90 -6.63
C ILE A 254 -8.30 -20.28 -6.99
N ARG A 255 -8.62 -20.83 -8.18
CA ARG A 255 -8.12 -22.14 -8.61
C ARG A 255 -6.67 -22.10 -9.10
N HIS A 256 -6.23 -21.02 -9.72
CA HIS A 256 -5.02 -21.00 -10.53
C HIS A 256 -3.96 -20.00 -10.09
N GLU A 257 -4.30 -18.97 -9.31
CA GLU A 257 -3.35 -17.94 -8.91
C GLU A 257 -2.37 -18.43 -7.84
N ASP A 258 -1.23 -17.73 -7.72
CA ASP A 258 -0.31 -18.00 -6.62
C ASP A 258 -0.97 -17.60 -5.29
N PRO A 259 -0.97 -18.49 -4.27
CA PRO A 259 -1.68 -18.25 -3.02
C PRO A 259 -1.10 -17.08 -2.19
N HIS A 260 0.08 -16.57 -2.53
CA HIS A 260 0.81 -15.55 -1.79
C HIS A 260 1.15 -14.32 -2.62
N MET A 261 1.05 -14.39 -3.95
CA MET A 261 1.41 -13.29 -4.86
C MET A 261 0.31 -12.97 -5.90
N GLY A 262 -0.77 -13.76 -5.94
CA GLY A 262 -1.88 -13.60 -6.89
C GLY A 262 -1.52 -14.06 -8.30
N ASN A 263 -2.22 -13.51 -9.30
CA ASN A 263 -2.05 -13.88 -10.71
C ASN A 263 -0.79 -13.24 -11.34
N ILE A 264 0.37 -13.53 -10.76
CA ILE A 264 1.67 -12.93 -11.08
C ILE A 264 2.41 -13.71 -12.18
N THR A 265 3.10 -13.00 -13.09
CA THR A 265 3.99 -13.65 -14.08
C THR A 265 5.37 -13.92 -13.50
N GLN A 266 6.16 -14.80 -14.13
CA GLN A 266 7.53 -15.07 -13.68
C GLN A 266 8.42 -13.82 -13.78
N ARG A 267 8.27 -13.00 -14.84
CA ARG A 267 9.01 -11.73 -14.98
C ARG A 267 8.77 -10.81 -13.79
N ILE A 268 7.52 -10.69 -13.35
CA ILE A 268 7.18 -9.84 -12.21
C ILE A 268 7.72 -10.46 -10.93
N ALA A 269 7.43 -11.73 -10.67
CA ALA A 269 7.76 -12.40 -9.42
C ALA A 269 9.28 -12.53 -9.17
N ILE A 270 10.03 -12.94 -10.19
CA ILE A 270 11.45 -13.30 -10.07
C ILE A 270 12.34 -12.09 -10.39
N THR A 271 12.05 -11.40 -11.50
CA THR A 271 12.95 -10.36 -12.01
C THR A 271 12.65 -8.99 -11.42
N VAL A 272 11.44 -8.48 -11.63
CA VAL A 272 11.10 -7.08 -11.30
C VAL A 272 10.94 -6.89 -9.79
N LYS A 273 10.09 -7.68 -9.12
CA LYS A 273 9.88 -7.62 -7.67
C LYS A 273 11.20 -7.80 -6.91
N GLY A 274 11.97 -8.84 -7.27
CA GLY A 274 13.26 -9.14 -6.63
C GLY A 274 14.26 -7.99 -6.77
N ALA A 275 14.42 -7.44 -7.98
CA ALA A 275 15.33 -6.33 -8.22
C ALA A 275 14.89 -5.04 -7.49
N LEU A 276 13.60 -4.73 -7.47
CA LEU A 276 13.06 -3.56 -6.78
C LEU A 276 13.28 -3.65 -5.27
N ASN A 277 12.87 -4.74 -4.63
CA ASN A 277 13.02 -4.90 -3.18
C ASN A 277 14.50 -4.90 -2.77
N LEU A 278 15.37 -5.57 -3.53
CA LEU A 278 16.81 -5.56 -3.29
C LEU A 278 17.40 -4.14 -3.42
N ALA A 279 17.03 -3.39 -4.45
CA ALA A 279 17.51 -2.03 -4.66
C ALA A 279 17.03 -1.08 -3.53
N ILE A 280 15.77 -1.20 -3.10
CA ILE A 280 15.18 -0.42 -2.02
C ILE A 280 15.87 -0.71 -0.69
N GLN A 281 16.10 -1.99 -0.36
CA GLN A 281 16.82 -2.37 0.86
C GLN A 281 18.26 -1.87 0.84
N ARG A 282 18.97 -1.98 -0.30
CA ARG A 282 20.32 -1.41 -0.47
C ARG A 282 20.36 0.11 -0.35
N ALA A 283 19.25 0.80 -0.62
CA ALA A 283 19.11 2.24 -0.41
C ALA A 283 18.85 2.63 1.07
N GLY A 284 18.78 1.65 1.97
CA GLY A 284 18.69 1.84 3.42
C GLY A 284 17.31 1.57 4.03
N TYR A 285 16.34 1.06 3.25
CA TYR A 285 15.04 0.68 3.79
C TYR A 285 15.14 -0.61 4.61
N THR A 286 14.68 -0.57 5.87
CA THR A 286 14.78 -1.69 6.82
C THR A 286 13.43 -2.37 7.10
N GLY A 287 12.36 -1.96 6.42
CA GLY A 287 11.01 -2.49 6.62
C GLY A 287 10.73 -3.83 5.91
N GLY A 288 11.74 -4.44 5.28
CA GLY A 288 11.61 -5.65 4.48
C GLY A 288 11.27 -5.37 3.01
N ASP A 289 10.29 -6.11 2.47
CA ASP A 289 9.82 -5.95 1.10
C ASP A 289 8.82 -4.78 0.99
N MET A 290 8.80 -4.11 -0.17
CA MET A 290 7.82 -3.06 -0.52
C MET A 290 6.89 -3.48 -1.66
N VAL A 291 7.37 -4.31 -2.58
CA VAL A 291 6.57 -4.92 -3.64
C VAL A 291 6.30 -6.36 -3.24
N HIS A 292 5.03 -6.74 -3.11
CA HIS A 292 4.63 -8.05 -2.59
C HIS A 292 4.00 -8.98 -3.61
N HIS A 293 3.28 -8.42 -4.58
CA HIS A 293 2.39 -9.20 -5.43
C HIS A 293 2.33 -8.68 -6.86
N SER A 294 1.45 -9.30 -7.66
CA SER A 294 1.20 -8.95 -9.06
C SER A 294 0.88 -7.47 -9.28
N ASP A 295 1.04 -7.05 -10.54
CA ASP A 295 0.55 -5.81 -11.10
C ASP A 295 -0.96 -5.81 -11.41
N GLU A 296 -1.48 -4.66 -11.81
CA GLU A 296 -2.90 -4.40 -12.04
C GLU A 296 -3.51 -5.23 -13.18
N ALA A 297 -2.73 -5.58 -14.22
CA ALA A 297 -3.19 -6.49 -15.28
C ALA A 297 -3.49 -7.92 -14.75
N GLY A 298 -2.94 -8.30 -13.60
CA GLY A 298 -3.26 -9.55 -12.91
C GLY A 298 -4.41 -9.44 -11.91
N ARG A 299 -4.99 -8.25 -11.67
CA ARG A 299 -5.96 -8.04 -10.59
C ARG A 299 -7.38 -8.47 -10.99
N PRO A 300 -8.06 -9.32 -10.19
CA PRO A 300 -9.44 -9.69 -10.45
C PRO A 300 -10.43 -8.57 -10.06
N LEU A 301 -11.65 -8.63 -10.60
CA LEU A 301 -12.78 -7.77 -10.23
C LEU A 301 -12.51 -6.26 -10.40
N VAL A 302 -11.73 -5.91 -11.41
CA VAL A 302 -11.49 -4.52 -11.83
C VAL A 302 -12.47 -4.17 -12.94
N SER A 303 -13.12 -3.01 -12.84
CA SER A 303 -14.06 -2.50 -13.85
C SER A 303 -13.68 -1.14 -14.39
N GLU A 304 -12.68 -0.49 -13.79
CA GLU A 304 -12.23 0.85 -14.13
C GLU A 304 -10.72 0.92 -14.06
N VAL A 305 -10.14 1.82 -14.85
CA VAL A 305 -8.72 2.11 -14.83
C VAL A 305 -8.38 2.81 -13.53
N GLU A 306 -7.43 2.24 -12.79
CA GLU A 306 -6.87 2.95 -11.65
C GLU A 306 -5.90 4.02 -12.16
N LEU A 307 -6.28 5.29 -11.99
CA LEU A 307 -5.42 6.45 -12.21
C LEU A 307 -4.67 6.78 -10.91
N GLU A 308 -3.82 7.80 -10.93
CA GLU A 308 -2.90 8.16 -9.84
C GLU A 308 -1.77 7.12 -9.65
N PHE A 309 -0.93 6.97 -10.67
CA PHE A 309 0.26 6.13 -10.62
C PHE A 309 1.51 6.88 -11.07
N ILE A 310 2.65 6.43 -10.55
CA ILE A 310 3.98 6.89 -10.95
C ILE A 310 4.62 5.82 -11.85
N ALA A 311 5.19 6.25 -12.98
CA ALA A 311 5.83 5.37 -13.95
C ALA A 311 7.28 5.77 -14.23
N PHE A 312 8.08 4.74 -14.51
CA PHE A 312 9.51 4.80 -14.75
C PHE A 312 9.79 4.19 -16.12
N ILE A 313 10.12 5.04 -17.09
CA ILE A 313 10.37 4.63 -18.47
C ILE A 313 11.89 4.51 -18.66
N PRO A 314 12.40 3.40 -19.20
CA PRO A 314 13.84 3.21 -19.36
C PRO A 314 14.50 4.33 -20.18
N GLY A 315 15.65 4.81 -19.71
CA GLY A 315 16.43 5.87 -20.34
C GLY A 315 15.91 7.29 -20.08
N GLN A 316 14.75 7.44 -19.42
CA GLN A 316 14.27 8.76 -19.01
C GLN A 316 14.91 9.19 -17.69
N ARG A 317 15.20 10.48 -17.61
CA ARG A 317 15.76 11.08 -16.40
C ARG A 317 14.72 11.17 -15.28
N ASP A 318 13.49 11.51 -15.64
CA ASP A 318 12.43 11.85 -14.70
C ASP A 318 11.30 10.84 -14.73
N ALA A 319 10.81 10.49 -13.54
CA ALA A 319 9.59 9.71 -13.40
C ALA A 319 8.38 10.55 -13.85
N VAL A 320 7.37 9.88 -14.38
CA VAL A 320 6.12 10.52 -14.80
C VAL A 320 4.98 10.15 -13.85
N PHE A 321 4.05 11.07 -13.63
CA PHE A 321 2.83 10.81 -12.84
C PHE A 321 1.59 11.05 -13.70
N ILE A 322 0.68 10.07 -13.63
CA ILE A 322 -0.54 9.97 -14.41
C ILE A 322 -1.72 10.02 -13.44
N ASP A 323 -2.60 11.02 -13.57
CA ASP A 323 -3.83 11.13 -12.78
C ASP A 323 -5.08 11.42 -13.61
N SER A 324 -4.97 11.39 -14.93
CA SER A 324 -6.08 11.57 -15.86
C SER A 324 -6.05 10.56 -17.01
N LEU A 325 -7.19 10.38 -17.69
CA LEU A 325 -7.25 9.55 -18.89
C LEU A 325 -6.44 10.14 -20.06
N ASP A 326 -6.33 11.46 -20.15
CA ASP A 326 -5.53 12.09 -21.21
C ASP A 326 -4.03 11.91 -20.97
N ASP A 327 -3.59 11.99 -19.71
CA ASP A 327 -2.24 11.63 -19.30
C ASP A 327 -1.92 10.18 -19.62
N LEU A 328 -2.89 9.28 -19.43
CA LEU A 328 -2.74 7.86 -19.72
C LEU A 328 -2.57 7.60 -21.23
N LYS A 329 -3.34 8.29 -22.07
CA LYS A 329 -3.19 8.21 -23.54
C LYS A 329 -1.81 8.71 -23.96
N GLU A 330 -1.38 9.87 -23.45
CA GLU A 330 -0.06 10.43 -23.70
C GLU A 330 1.05 9.47 -23.25
N PHE A 331 0.89 8.83 -22.08
CA PHE A 331 1.81 7.81 -21.59
C PHE A 331 1.89 6.60 -22.53
N PHE A 332 0.76 6.08 -23.02
CA PHE A 332 0.75 4.96 -23.96
C PHE A 332 1.40 5.32 -25.29
N ASP A 333 1.14 6.49 -25.85
CA ASP A 333 1.78 6.95 -27.08
C ASP A 333 3.31 6.95 -26.98
N ASN A 334 3.85 7.24 -25.78
CA ASN A 334 5.29 7.24 -25.52
C ASN A 334 5.91 5.84 -25.42
N VAL A 335 5.15 4.81 -25.04
CA VAL A 335 5.72 3.48 -24.74
C VAL A 335 5.29 2.39 -25.71
N ILE A 336 4.15 2.54 -26.40
CA ILE A 336 3.56 1.48 -27.24
C ILE A 336 4.44 1.05 -28.42
N ARG A 337 5.35 1.92 -28.87
CA ARG A 337 6.25 1.62 -30.00
C ARG A 337 7.36 0.63 -29.64
N GLU A 338 7.82 0.62 -28.39
CA GLU A 338 8.98 -0.16 -27.95
C GLU A 338 8.64 -1.27 -26.95
N TYR A 339 7.53 -1.14 -26.24
CA TYR A 339 7.17 -2.01 -25.11
C TYR A 339 5.85 -2.75 -25.36
N HIS A 340 5.77 -3.98 -24.86
CA HIS A 340 4.53 -4.74 -24.90
C HIS A 340 3.61 -4.31 -23.75
N ILE A 341 2.54 -3.60 -24.10
CA ILE A 341 1.54 -3.16 -23.13
C ILE A 341 0.60 -4.32 -22.80
N THR A 342 0.45 -4.60 -21.51
CA THR A 342 -0.53 -5.58 -21.00
C THR A 342 -1.60 -4.84 -20.21
N PHE A 343 -2.86 -5.00 -20.60
CA PHE A 343 -4.00 -4.36 -19.94
C PHE A 343 -4.72 -5.32 -19.00
N ASN A 344 -5.41 -4.77 -18.00
CA ASN A 344 -6.49 -5.49 -17.35
C ASN A 344 -7.71 -5.52 -18.31
N PRO A 345 -8.31 -6.68 -18.60
CA PRO A 345 -9.47 -6.77 -19.48
C PRO A 345 -10.70 -6.02 -18.94
N GLY A 346 -10.75 -5.72 -17.65
CA GLY A 346 -11.78 -4.87 -17.05
C GLY A 346 -11.78 -3.42 -17.56
N TRP A 347 -10.72 -2.96 -18.23
CA TRP A 347 -10.58 -1.59 -18.71
C TRP A 347 -11.13 -1.34 -20.11
N GLN A 348 -11.51 -2.42 -20.82
CA GLN A 348 -11.96 -2.41 -22.21
C GLN A 348 -12.98 -1.29 -22.50
N GLY A 349 -14.02 -1.19 -21.68
CA GLY A 349 -15.08 -0.19 -21.86
C GLY A 349 -14.61 1.27 -21.72
N GLN A 350 -13.69 1.54 -20.80
CA GLN A 350 -13.19 2.90 -20.55
C GLN A 350 -12.13 3.34 -21.57
N LEU A 351 -11.31 2.39 -22.03
CA LEU A 351 -10.22 2.66 -22.96
C LEU A 351 -10.61 2.44 -24.43
N GLY A 352 -11.86 2.03 -24.69
CA GLY A 352 -12.40 1.89 -26.04
C GLY A 352 -11.71 0.80 -26.85
N PHE A 353 -11.36 -0.33 -26.22
CA PHE A 353 -10.85 -1.50 -26.92
C PHE A 353 -11.61 -2.75 -26.49
N SER A 354 -11.61 -3.80 -27.32
CA SER A 354 -12.21 -5.10 -27.01
C SER A 354 -11.27 -6.24 -27.40
N ALA A 355 -11.63 -7.47 -27.02
CA ALA A 355 -10.91 -8.67 -27.43
C ALA A 355 -11.86 -9.64 -28.14
N THR A 356 -11.45 -10.17 -29.29
CA THR A 356 -12.20 -11.20 -30.02
C THR A 356 -12.36 -12.47 -29.19
N PRO A 357 -13.27 -13.39 -29.55
CA PRO A 357 -13.34 -14.71 -28.91
C PRO A 357 -12.02 -15.50 -28.96
N LEU A 358 -11.17 -15.21 -29.95
CA LEU A 358 -9.83 -15.80 -30.11
C LEU A 358 -8.75 -15.04 -29.32
N GLY A 359 -9.09 -13.92 -28.67
CA GLY A 359 -8.21 -13.13 -27.81
C GLY A 359 -7.42 -12.03 -28.52
N ASN A 360 -7.68 -11.72 -29.79
CA ASN A 360 -7.04 -10.61 -30.51
C ASN A 360 -7.62 -9.27 -30.07
N TRP A 361 -6.80 -8.23 -29.94
CA TRP A 361 -7.27 -6.88 -29.62
C TRP A 361 -7.97 -6.24 -30.83
N GLU A 362 -9.09 -5.57 -30.60
CA GLU A 362 -9.82 -4.73 -31.56
C GLU A 362 -10.05 -3.34 -30.94
N ILE A 363 -9.94 -2.30 -31.74
CA ILE A 363 -10.17 -0.90 -31.36
C ILE A 363 -11.50 -0.45 -31.95
#